data_AF-A0A1G6G0C2-F1
#
_entry.id   AF-A0A1G6G0C2-F1
#
_cell.length_a   1.000
_cell.length_b   1.000
_cell.length_c   1.000
_cell.angle_alpha   90.00
_cell.angle_beta   90.00
_cell.angle_gamma   90.00
#
_symmetry.space_group_name_H-M   'P 1'
#
loop_
_entity.id
_entity.type
_entity.pdbx_description
1 polymer ?
#
loop_
_entity_poly.entity_id
_entity_poly.type
_entity_poly.pdbx_seq_one_letter_code
_entity_poly.pdbx_strand_id
1 'polypeptide(L)'
;MMKNSCRLLLILIGLWMANNVSIAQETFRNPIITGMNPDPSICRVGDDFYLVTSTFEYFPGLPVYHSKDLVHWKLIGHALSRPENNPLMGCSASTGGQYAPTLRYHEGTFYVIGTNYGGKGSQGVFYVTAKNPAGPWSDPVWVGNWYVDPSIEFIDGKMYFLSPDNQGSFLLGVMDPETGKFVEPLRKVAAGLGGSSPEGPHFYKMGEFYYIMSAEGGTGYEHREVIQRSKSPWGPYEPSPVNPVLSNMNCPGHPFQAIGHADLVQLKDGSWWAVCLGIRPVDGKFQHLGRETFLAPVTWDADGWPKVGKDGVVQETYPFPNLPSHVWAKQPVRDDFDAETLGLDWTFIRNPAHSFWSLTEKPGSLRLKGTAINFTMNDSPSFIGRRQAAFNLTASAKVSFIPKVENEEAGLVVRADDKNHYDLLITKRNGQRTAMLRKTLKDKVVDTIYKELPATGDVILSITATKTAYTFEVKAGHAVEVLGMASTRDVSNEVVGGFTGVFIGMYASGNGQANTNPADFDWFDFRCLD
;
A
#
# COMPACT_ATOMS: atom_id res chain seq x y z
N MET A 1 60.70 29.61 -42.92
CA MET A 1 59.56 30.05 -42.08
C MET A 1 58.55 28.92 -41.87
N MET A 2 59.02 27.75 -41.43
CA MET A 2 58.19 26.58 -41.11
C MET A 2 58.75 26.01 -39.80
N LYS A 3 58.11 26.32 -38.67
CA LYS A 3 58.31 25.57 -37.40
C LYS A 3 57.34 25.94 -36.26
N ASN A 4 56.49 26.97 -36.41
CA ASN A 4 55.59 27.40 -35.33
C ASN A 4 54.12 27.02 -35.51
N SER A 5 53.70 26.41 -36.62
CA SER A 5 52.26 26.15 -36.88
C SER A 5 51.74 24.79 -36.42
N CYS A 6 52.61 23.81 -36.09
CA CYS A 6 52.15 22.47 -35.67
C CYS A 6 51.92 22.31 -34.16
N ARG A 7 52.45 23.21 -33.30
CA ARG A 7 52.27 23.09 -31.84
C ARG A 7 50.98 23.71 -31.31
N LEU A 8 50.39 24.67 -32.02
CA LEU A 8 49.12 25.28 -31.61
C LEU A 8 47.90 24.41 -32.00
N LEU A 9 47.98 23.64 -33.09
CA LEU A 9 46.86 22.83 -33.58
C LEU A 9 46.64 21.56 -32.74
N LEU A 10 47.69 20.99 -32.15
CA LEU A 10 47.60 19.81 -31.27
C LEU A 10 47.07 20.13 -29.87
N ILE A 11 47.24 21.36 -29.38
CA ILE A 11 46.69 21.80 -28.09
C ILE A 11 45.20 22.16 -28.23
N LEU A 12 44.77 22.69 -29.39
CA LEU A 12 43.37 23.00 -29.67
C LEU A 12 42.50 21.76 -29.96
N ILE A 13 43.08 20.67 -30.48
CA ILE A 13 42.35 19.40 -30.67
C ILE A 13 42.29 18.58 -29.37
N GLY A 14 43.30 18.70 -28.49
CA GLY A 14 43.29 18.06 -27.17
C GLY A 14 42.30 18.67 -26.16
N LEU A 15 41.92 19.95 -26.36
CA LEU A 15 40.92 20.65 -25.54
C LEU A 15 39.47 20.50 -26.02
N TRP A 16 39.24 19.87 -27.19
CA TRP A 16 37.89 19.59 -27.70
C TRP A 16 37.44 18.14 -27.47
N MET A 17 38.34 17.25 -27.03
CA MET A 17 38.04 15.84 -26.73
C MET A 17 37.92 15.52 -25.24
N ALA A 18 38.02 16.53 -24.36
CA ALA A 18 37.83 16.37 -22.92
C ALA A 18 36.63 17.20 -22.47
N ASN A 19 35.41 16.74 -22.77
CA ASN A 19 34.17 17.04 -22.03
C ASN A 19 32.90 16.37 -22.59
N ASN A 20 33.00 15.31 -23.39
CA ASN A 20 31.87 14.40 -23.57
C ASN A 20 31.96 13.27 -22.54
N VAL A 21 31.91 13.64 -21.26
CA VAL A 21 31.40 12.71 -20.26
C VAL A 21 29.92 12.62 -20.58
N SER A 22 29.53 11.56 -21.30
CA SER A 22 28.13 11.15 -21.32
C SER A 22 27.80 10.80 -19.86
N ILE A 23 27.24 11.76 -19.14
CA ILE A 23 26.59 11.48 -17.86
C ILE A 23 25.45 10.55 -18.23
N ALA A 24 25.58 9.26 -17.92
CA ALA A 24 24.49 8.33 -18.04
C ALA A 24 23.30 8.93 -17.26
N GLN A 25 22.18 9.14 -17.94
CA GLN A 25 20.99 9.68 -17.30
C GLN A 25 20.56 8.69 -16.21
N GLU A 26 20.50 9.16 -14.96
CA GLU A 26 20.04 8.31 -13.86
C GLU A 26 18.62 7.81 -14.16
N THR A 27 18.32 6.58 -13.74
CA THR A 27 17.02 5.94 -13.95
C THR A 27 16.52 5.36 -12.64
N PHE A 28 15.21 5.23 -12.50
CA PHE A 28 14.59 4.44 -11.43
C PHE A 28 13.85 3.23 -11.98
N ARG A 29 13.50 2.28 -11.12
CA ARG A 29 12.71 1.09 -11.43
C ARG A 29 11.38 1.12 -10.68
N ASN A 30 10.30 0.82 -11.40
CA ASN A 30 8.98 0.60 -10.84
C ASN A 30 8.82 -0.82 -10.28
N PRO A 31 7.90 -1.04 -9.32
CA PRO A 31 7.10 -0.03 -8.60
C PRO A 31 7.95 0.78 -7.59
N ILE A 32 7.53 2.02 -7.29
CA ILE A 32 8.20 2.91 -6.33
C ILE A 32 7.84 2.61 -4.86
N ILE A 33 6.69 1.98 -4.61
CA ILE A 33 6.30 1.44 -3.30
C ILE A 33 5.69 0.06 -3.50
N THR A 34 6.38 -0.97 -3.02
CA THR A 34 6.03 -2.39 -3.20
C THR A 34 5.09 -2.93 -2.13
N GLY A 35 4.54 -4.12 -2.37
CA GLY A 35 3.54 -4.77 -1.50
C GLY A 35 2.20 -4.02 -1.53
N MET A 36 1.25 -4.40 -0.67
CA MET A 36 -0.10 -3.83 -0.67
C MET A 36 -0.11 -2.31 -0.39
N ASN A 37 -0.02 -1.53 -1.46
CA ASN A 37 -0.02 -0.07 -1.51
C ASN A 37 -0.89 0.41 -2.71
N PRO A 38 -2.20 0.06 -2.69
CA PRO A 38 -3.18 0.48 -3.70
C PRO A 38 -3.60 1.95 -3.57
N ASP A 39 -4.28 2.43 -4.61
CA ASP A 39 -5.02 3.69 -4.64
C ASP A 39 -4.15 4.90 -4.17
N PRO A 40 -2.99 5.13 -4.82
CA PRO A 40 -2.05 6.15 -4.37
C PRO A 40 -2.58 7.56 -4.66
N SER A 41 -2.65 8.40 -3.63
CA SER A 41 -2.90 9.84 -3.79
C SER A 41 -1.73 10.65 -3.26
N ILE A 42 -1.31 11.67 -4.01
CA ILE A 42 -0.08 12.43 -3.81
C ILE A 42 -0.35 13.93 -3.69
N CYS A 43 0.45 14.62 -2.89
CA CYS A 43 0.56 16.07 -2.96
C CYS A 43 2.01 16.53 -2.79
N ARG A 44 2.34 17.71 -3.33
CA ARG A 44 3.64 18.37 -3.14
C ARG A 44 3.47 19.61 -2.26
N VAL A 45 4.29 19.74 -1.23
CA VAL A 45 4.37 20.92 -0.36
C VAL A 45 5.81 21.42 -0.38
N GLY A 46 6.07 22.49 -1.14
CA GLY A 46 7.44 22.96 -1.34
C GLY A 46 8.27 21.92 -2.09
N ASP A 47 9.31 21.39 -1.45
CA ASP A 47 10.22 20.35 -1.97
C ASP A 47 9.88 18.93 -1.46
N ASP A 48 8.82 18.81 -0.66
CA ASP A 48 8.41 17.56 -0.03
C ASP A 48 7.18 16.99 -0.72
N PHE A 49 7.20 15.68 -0.95
CA PHE A 49 6.11 14.91 -1.55
C PHE A 49 5.53 13.96 -0.52
N TYR A 50 4.21 13.95 -0.40
CA TYR A 50 3.50 13.09 0.54
C TYR A 50 2.51 12.22 -0.22
N LEU A 51 2.40 10.96 0.17
CA LEU A 51 1.55 9.98 -0.50
C LEU A 51 0.81 9.12 0.52
N VAL A 52 -0.45 8.79 0.22
CA VAL A 52 -1.28 7.85 1.00
C VAL A 52 -1.78 6.70 0.11
N THR A 53 -2.02 5.55 0.73
CA THR A 53 -2.60 4.35 0.08
C THR A 53 -3.73 3.76 0.92
N SER A 54 -4.66 3.03 0.30
CA SER A 54 -5.80 2.41 1.00
C SER A 54 -5.37 1.20 1.84
N THR A 55 -6.14 0.88 2.89
CA THR A 55 -5.74 -0.13 3.90
C THR A 55 -6.81 -1.15 4.27
N PHE A 56 -8.05 -1.00 3.82
CA PHE A 56 -9.12 -1.95 4.11
C PHE A 56 -9.26 -2.22 5.62
N GLU A 57 -9.21 -3.49 6.04
CA GLU A 57 -9.38 -3.89 7.44
C GLU A 57 -8.17 -3.63 8.34
N TYR A 58 -7.06 -3.13 7.78
CA TYR A 58 -5.79 -3.02 8.49
C TYR A 58 -5.68 -1.71 9.30
N PHE A 59 -5.07 -1.82 10.48
CA PHE A 59 -4.84 -0.71 11.42
C PHE A 59 -3.35 -0.62 11.80
N PRO A 60 -2.74 0.57 11.95
CA PRO A 60 -3.30 1.89 11.63
C PRO A 60 -3.60 2.05 10.14
N GLY A 61 -4.56 2.91 9.81
CA GLY A 61 -5.09 3.08 8.46
C GLY A 61 -4.47 4.26 7.71
N LEU A 62 -4.42 4.15 6.38
CA LEU A 62 -3.91 5.17 5.46
C LEU A 62 -2.45 5.59 5.79
N PRO A 63 -1.44 4.75 5.49
CA PRO A 63 -0.03 5.08 5.69
C PRO A 63 0.34 6.35 4.94
N VAL A 64 1.14 7.20 5.56
CA VAL A 64 1.65 8.44 4.98
C VAL A 64 3.14 8.26 4.67
N TYR A 65 3.46 8.24 3.38
CA TYR A 65 4.82 8.17 2.86
C TYR A 65 5.34 9.56 2.53
N HIS A 66 6.66 9.75 2.68
CA HIS A 66 7.37 10.99 2.36
C HIS A 66 8.54 10.73 1.40
N SER A 67 8.66 11.58 0.39
CA SER A 67 9.77 11.61 -0.55
C SER A 67 10.20 13.05 -0.85
N LYS A 68 11.41 13.20 -1.40
CA LYS A 68 11.93 14.46 -1.98
C LYS A 68 12.22 14.35 -3.47
N ASP A 69 12.09 13.15 -4.04
CA ASP A 69 12.49 12.83 -5.41
C ASP A 69 11.47 11.97 -6.18
N LEU A 70 10.28 11.73 -5.59
CA LEU A 70 9.22 10.84 -6.09
C LEU A 70 9.58 9.35 -6.15
N VAL A 71 10.83 8.97 -5.91
CA VAL A 71 11.33 7.59 -6.11
C VAL A 71 11.57 6.91 -4.77
N HIS A 72 12.26 7.56 -3.85
CA HIS A 72 12.62 7.00 -2.56
C HIS A 72 11.63 7.46 -1.49
N TRP A 73 10.84 6.52 -0.99
CA TRP A 73 9.78 6.79 -0.04
C TRP A 73 10.10 6.25 1.35
N LYS A 74 9.72 7.02 2.38
CA LYS A 74 9.81 6.63 3.78
C LYS A 74 8.44 6.73 4.42
N LEU A 75 8.00 5.68 5.11
CA LEU A 75 6.83 5.74 5.97
C LEU A 75 7.11 6.69 7.15
N ILE A 76 6.25 7.69 7.35
CA ILE A 76 6.41 8.71 8.40
C ILE A 76 5.28 8.70 9.44
N GLY A 77 4.15 8.05 9.13
CA GLY A 77 3.01 7.96 10.02
C GLY A 77 1.81 7.35 9.31
N HIS A 78 0.64 7.44 9.94
CA HIS A 78 -0.64 7.00 9.37
C HIS A 78 -1.71 8.05 9.67
N ALA A 79 -2.57 8.36 8.70
CA ALA A 79 -3.64 9.33 8.92
C ALA A 79 -4.62 8.84 9.99
N LEU A 80 -4.88 7.53 10.04
CA LEU A 80 -5.87 6.93 10.93
C LEU A 80 -5.22 6.01 11.97
N SER A 81 -4.50 6.64 12.89
CA SER A 81 -3.71 5.97 13.94
C SER A 81 -4.46 5.71 15.24
N ARG A 82 -5.75 6.04 15.33
CA ARG A 82 -6.55 5.91 16.57
C ARG A 82 -7.89 5.22 16.28
N PRO A 83 -8.46 4.46 17.23
CA PRO A 83 -9.72 3.75 16.99
C PRO A 83 -10.88 4.67 16.63
N GLU A 84 -10.94 5.89 17.20
CA GLU A 84 -11.97 6.89 16.94
C GLU A 84 -11.97 7.44 15.52
N ASN A 85 -10.81 7.45 14.84
CA ASN A 85 -10.70 7.88 13.44
C ASN A 85 -10.56 6.71 12.45
N ASN A 86 -10.48 5.48 12.94
CA ASN A 86 -10.47 4.28 12.12
C ASN A 86 -11.41 3.18 12.67
N PRO A 87 -12.74 3.39 12.72
CA PRO A 87 -13.66 2.38 13.22
C PRO A 87 -13.72 1.17 12.27
N LEU A 88 -13.16 0.02 12.64
CA LEU A 88 -13.01 -1.16 11.77
C LEU A 88 -13.70 -2.42 12.31
N MET A 89 -14.08 -2.44 13.59
CA MET A 89 -14.75 -3.60 14.19
C MET A 89 -15.97 -4.03 13.36
N GLY A 90 -16.07 -5.31 13.01
CA GLY A 90 -17.15 -5.87 12.20
C GLY A 90 -16.96 -5.80 10.68
N CYS A 91 -16.02 -5.00 10.16
CA CYS A 91 -15.82 -4.91 8.71
C CYS A 91 -15.32 -6.25 8.13
N SER A 92 -15.73 -6.58 6.91
CA SER A 92 -15.24 -7.76 6.19
C SER A 92 -13.74 -7.60 5.88
N ALA A 93 -12.97 -8.69 6.00
CA ALA A 93 -11.60 -8.69 5.50
C ALA A 93 -11.58 -8.48 3.98
N SER A 94 -10.58 -7.76 3.48
CA SER A 94 -10.30 -7.48 2.07
C SER A 94 -11.33 -6.63 1.30
N THR A 95 -12.57 -6.49 1.79
CA THR A 95 -13.66 -5.74 1.13
C THR A 95 -14.37 -4.74 2.05
N GLY A 96 -13.91 -4.62 3.29
CA GLY A 96 -14.40 -3.63 4.26
C GLY A 96 -13.26 -2.75 4.78
N GLY A 97 -13.62 -1.71 5.51
CA GLY A 97 -12.68 -0.74 6.06
C GLY A 97 -12.35 0.37 5.05
N GLN A 98 -11.08 0.78 5.02
CA GLN A 98 -10.64 2.00 4.35
C GLN A 98 -10.35 1.80 2.85
N TYR A 99 -11.19 2.41 2.01
CA TYR A 99 -11.04 2.45 0.54
C TYR A 99 -10.15 3.62 0.09
N ALA A 100 -10.11 3.93 -1.21
CA ALA A 100 -9.21 4.91 -1.81
C ALA A 100 -9.21 6.26 -1.07
N PRO A 101 -8.05 6.72 -0.58
CA PRO A 101 -7.90 8.04 0.01
C PRO A 101 -7.49 9.08 -1.04
N THR A 102 -7.86 10.34 -0.81
CA THR A 102 -7.25 11.50 -1.49
C THR A 102 -6.54 12.39 -0.48
N LEU A 103 -5.26 12.70 -0.73
CA LEU A 103 -4.44 13.60 0.09
C LEU A 103 -4.24 14.93 -0.62
N ARG A 104 -4.58 16.04 0.05
CA ARG A 104 -4.31 17.40 -0.42
C ARG A 104 -3.73 18.27 0.69
N TYR A 105 -3.19 19.40 0.29
CA TYR A 105 -2.66 20.42 1.19
C TYR A 105 -3.18 21.79 0.80
N HIS A 106 -3.62 22.56 1.78
CA HIS A 106 -4.05 23.95 1.60
C HIS A 106 -3.73 24.78 2.84
N GLU A 107 -3.12 25.94 2.63
CA GLU A 107 -2.85 26.96 3.67
C GLU A 107 -2.33 26.41 5.02
N GLY A 108 -1.28 25.57 4.97
CA GLY A 108 -0.67 25.03 6.19
C GLY A 108 -1.38 23.81 6.77
N THR A 109 -2.39 23.25 6.10
CA THR A 109 -3.15 22.09 6.58
C THR A 109 -3.19 21.00 5.53
N PHE A 110 -2.87 19.78 5.95
CA PHE A 110 -3.08 18.56 5.18
C PHE A 110 -4.50 18.04 5.40
N TYR A 111 -5.11 17.52 4.35
CA TYR A 111 -6.43 16.90 4.35
C TYR A 111 -6.33 15.52 3.73
N VAL A 112 -6.84 14.50 4.42
CA VAL A 112 -7.01 13.16 3.87
C VAL A 112 -8.49 12.84 3.91
N ILE A 113 -9.11 12.69 2.75
CA ILE A 113 -10.50 12.26 2.58
C ILE A 113 -10.52 10.80 2.13
N GLY A 114 -11.51 10.02 2.54
CA GLY A 114 -11.67 8.62 2.15
C GLY A 114 -13.02 8.07 2.58
N THR A 115 -13.22 6.76 2.40
CA THR A 115 -14.47 6.08 2.75
C THR A 115 -14.20 4.84 3.59
N ASN A 116 -14.94 4.72 4.70
CA ASN A 116 -14.91 3.52 5.53
C ASN A 116 -16.20 2.70 5.35
N TYR A 117 -16.09 1.46 4.85
CA TYR A 117 -17.21 0.55 4.66
C TYR A 117 -17.28 -0.57 5.72
N GLY A 118 -18.44 -0.73 6.35
CA GLY A 118 -18.76 -1.89 7.20
C GLY A 118 -18.17 -1.87 8.62
N GLY A 119 -17.33 -0.90 8.98
CA GLY A 119 -16.88 -0.71 10.35
C GLY A 119 -17.96 -0.15 11.27
N LYS A 120 -18.12 -0.71 12.48
CA LYS A 120 -19.09 -0.23 13.48
C LYS A 120 -18.77 1.21 13.88
N GLY A 121 -19.72 2.12 13.63
CA GLY A 121 -19.57 3.55 13.90
C GLY A 121 -19.14 4.38 12.69
N SER A 122 -18.82 3.76 11.55
CA SER A 122 -18.58 4.50 10.31
C SER A 122 -19.86 5.17 9.79
N GLN A 123 -19.71 6.38 9.25
CA GLN A 123 -20.76 7.11 8.53
C GLN A 123 -20.44 7.27 7.03
N GLY A 124 -19.54 6.45 6.49
CA GLY A 124 -19.14 6.45 5.09
C GLY A 124 -17.97 7.38 4.81
N VAL A 125 -18.19 8.41 4.00
CA VAL A 125 -17.16 9.38 3.60
C VAL A 125 -16.80 10.30 4.77
N PHE A 126 -15.50 10.48 4.98
CA PHE A 126 -14.93 11.36 5.99
C PHE A 126 -13.64 12.02 5.51
N TYR A 127 -13.23 13.09 6.18
CA TYR A 127 -11.85 13.55 6.12
C TYR A 127 -11.25 13.81 7.50
N VAL A 128 -9.92 13.76 7.58
CA VAL A 128 -9.12 14.16 8.73
C VAL A 128 -8.09 15.21 8.33
N THR A 129 -7.65 16.01 9.29
CA THR A 129 -6.70 17.10 9.05
C THR A 129 -5.47 17.01 9.94
N ALA A 130 -4.34 17.55 9.46
CA ALA A 130 -3.12 17.69 10.27
C ALA A 130 -2.28 18.89 9.82
N LYS A 131 -1.51 19.47 10.76
CA LYS A 131 -0.47 20.47 10.44
C LYS A 131 0.86 19.80 10.06
N ASN A 132 1.15 18.65 10.66
CA ASN A 132 2.31 17.81 10.36
C ASN A 132 1.80 16.49 9.76
N PRO A 133 2.24 16.08 8.55
CA PRO A 133 1.74 14.87 7.90
C PRO A 133 2.12 13.57 8.63
N ALA A 134 3.13 13.60 9.51
CA ALA A 134 3.43 12.49 10.42
C ALA A 134 2.39 12.34 11.56
N GLY A 135 1.54 13.35 11.77
CA GLY A 135 0.54 13.44 12.82
C GLY A 135 0.88 14.47 13.92
N PRO A 136 -0.02 14.65 14.89
CA PRO A 136 -1.31 13.96 15.02
C PRO A 136 -2.35 14.47 14.01
N TRP A 137 -3.21 13.54 13.57
CA TRP A 137 -4.36 13.81 12.71
C TRP A 137 -5.63 13.98 13.56
N SER A 138 -6.59 14.79 13.09
CA SER A 138 -7.86 15.04 13.78
C SER A 138 -8.74 13.78 13.87
N ASP A 139 -9.84 13.91 14.62
CA ASP A 139 -10.99 13.01 14.50
C ASP A 139 -11.70 13.25 13.15
N PRO A 140 -12.52 12.29 12.68
CA PRO A 140 -13.13 12.38 11.36
C PRO A 140 -14.25 13.44 11.31
N VAL A 141 -14.23 14.24 10.25
CA VAL A 141 -15.39 15.03 9.83
C VAL A 141 -16.18 14.20 8.83
N TRP A 142 -17.36 13.71 9.25
CA TRP A 142 -18.23 12.89 8.42
C TRP A 142 -19.04 13.75 7.44
N VAL A 143 -18.89 13.47 6.14
CA VAL A 143 -19.55 14.25 5.07
C VAL A 143 -21.03 13.88 4.90
N GLY A 144 -21.43 12.69 5.35
CA GLY A 144 -22.83 12.26 5.37
C GLY A 144 -23.31 11.56 4.09
N ASN A 145 -22.42 10.88 3.37
CA ASN A 145 -22.75 10.02 2.24
C ASN A 145 -21.81 8.79 2.19
N TRP A 146 -22.08 7.86 1.27
CA TRP A 146 -21.38 6.57 1.13
C TRP A 146 -20.74 6.38 -0.24
N TYR A 147 -20.36 7.48 -0.91
CA TYR A 147 -19.69 7.38 -2.19
C TYR A 147 -18.28 6.80 -2.02
N VAL A 148 -17.88 5.98 -3.00
CA VAL A 148 -16.51 5.46 -3.09
C VAL A 148 -15.61 6.53 -3.71
N ASP A 149 -14.30 6.42 -3.52
CA ASP A 149 -13.28 7.29 -4.12
C ASP A 149 -13.58 8.80 -4.05
N PRO A 150 -13.85 9.35 -2.85
CA PRO A 150 -14.02 10.78 -2.69
C PRO A 150 -12.68 11.49 -2.92
N SER A 151 -12.72 12.56 -3.71
CA SER A 151 -11.57 13.39 -4.02
C SER A 151 -11.87 14.85 -3.70
N ILE A 152 -10.83 15.57 -3.30
CA ILE A 152 -10.91 16.99 -2.98
C ILE A 152 -9.85 17.76 -3.76
N GLU A 153 -10.14 19.00 -4.11
CA GLU A 153 -9.15 19.90 -4.69
C GLU A 153 -9.41 21.35 -4.25
N PHE A 154 -8.35 22.10 -3.99
CA PHE A 154 -8.46 23.50 -3.56
C PHE A 154 -8.18 24.43 -4.74
N ILE A 155 -9.23 25.06 -5.26
CA ILE A 155 -9.16 25.93 -6.44
C ILE A 155 -9.89 27.23 -6.16
N ASP A 156 -9.24 28.36 -6.45
CA ASP A 156 -9.82 29.71 -6.34
C ASP A 156 -10.47 29.97 -4.95
N GLY A 157 -9.85 29.47 -3.88
CA GLY A 157 -10.32 29.61 -2.49
C GLY A 157 -11.49 28.69 -2.10
N LYS A 158 -11.85 27.71 -2.95
CA LYS A 158 -12.92 26.73 -2.70
C LYS A 158 -12.35 25.32 -2.56
N MET A 159 -12.90 24.55 -1.63
CA MET A 159 -12.66 23.11 -1.51
C MET A 159 -13.71 22.37 -2.34
N TYR A 160 -13.35 21.98 -3.56
CA TYR A 160 -14.18 21.14 -4.39
C TYR A 160 -14.17 19.71 -3.85
N PHE A 161 -15.32 19.04 -3.93
CA PHE A 161 -15.48 17.62 -3.68
C PHE A 161 -16.00 16.96 -4.95
N LEU A 162 -15.34 15.87 -5.36
CA LEU A 162 -15.70 15.06 -6.52
C LEU A 162 -15.81 13.59 -6.09
N SER A 163 -16.85 12.89 -6.52
CA SER A 163 -16.96 11.44 -6.34
C SER A 163 -17.79 10.80 -7.47
N PRO A 164 -17.63 9.49 -7.73
CA PRO A 164 -18.62 8.73 -8.48
C PRO A 164 -19.94 8.62 -7.70
N ASP A 165 -21.06 8.38 -8.40
CA ASP A 165 -22.39 8.17 -7.82
C ASP A 165 -22.79 6.69 -7.69
N ASN A 166 -21.88 5.77 -7.99
CA ASN A 166 -22.10 4.32 -8.13
C ASN A 166 -23.12 3.95 -9.23
N GLN A 167 -23.45 4.88 -10.13
CA GLN A 167 -24.32 4.71 -11.29
C GLN A 167 -23.63 5.15 -12.59
N GLY A 168 -22.31 5.31 -12.55
CA GLY A 168 -21.47 5.68 -13.69
C GLY A 168 -21.32 7.18 -13.94
N SER A 169 -21.80 8.04 -13.04
CA SER A 169 -21.66 9.51 -13.15
C SER A 169 -20.67 10.07 -12.13
N PHE A 170 -20.17 11.28 -12.39
CA PHE A 170 -19.36 12.05 -11.44
C PHE A 170 -20.14 13.23 -10.87
N LEU A 171 -20.14 13.35 -9.53
CA LEU A 171 -20.82 14.39 -8.76
C LEU A 171 -19.80 15.40 -8.24
N LEU A 172 -20.01 16.68 -8.53
CA LEU A 172 -19.18 17.77 -8.02
C LEU A 172 -20.00 18.68 -7.11
N GLY A 173 -19.38 19.14 -6.03
CA GLY A 173 -19.90 20.19 -5.15
C GLY A 173 -18.77 20.98 -4.50
N VAL A 174 -19.12 21.96 -3.67
CA VAL A 174 -18.15 22.76 -2.89
C VAL A 174 -18.44 22.57 -1.42
N MET A 175 -17.40 22.27 -0.65
CA MET A 175 -17.45 21.98 0.77
C MET A 175 -16.86 23.12 1.59
N ASP A 176 -17.42 23.36 2.77
CA ASP A 176 -16.80 24.16 3.82
C ASP A 176 -15.71 23.32 4.53
N PRO A 177 -14.43 23.74 4.53
CA PRO A 177 -13.34 22.94 5.09
C PRO A 177 -13.40 22.71 6.60
N GLU A 178 -14.10 23.58 7.35
CA GLU A 178 -14.21 23.47 8.81
C GLU A 178 -15.30 22.48 9.23
N THR A 179 -16.43 22.47 8.53
CA THR A 179 -17.63 21.73 8.94
C THR A 179 -17.94 20.51 8.07
N GLY A 180 -17.31 20.38 6.90
CA GLY A 180 -17.59 19.31 5.93
C GLY A 180 -18.92 19.45 5.21
N LYS A 181 -19.63 20.57 5.39
CA LYS A 181 -20.95 20.80 4.76
C LYS A 181 -20.81 21.33 3.34
N PHE A 182 -21.70 20.90 2.45
CA PHE A 182 -21.77 21.43 1.10
C PHE A 182 -22.35 22.85 1.09
N VAL A 183 -21.53 23.84 0.75
CA VAL A 183 -21.96 25.23 0.49
C VAL A 183 -22.50 25.38 -0.93
N GLU A 184 -22.03 24.54 -1.86
CA GLU A 184 -22.66 24.31 -3.16
C GLU A 184 -22.98 22.81 -3.27
N PRO A 185 -24.26 22.43 -3.45
CA PRO A 185 -24.69 21.03 -3.37
C PRO A 185 -24.13 20.20 -4.52
N LEU A 186 -23.93 18.90 -4.23
CA LEU A 186 -23.53 17.91 -5.23
C LEU A 186 -24.49 17.90 -6.42
N ARG A 187 -23.92 17.90 -7.63
CA ARG A 187 -24.65 17.70 -8.87
C ARG A 187 -23.81 16.90 -9.86
N LYS A 188 -24.48 16.15 -10.74
CA LYS A 188 -23.81 15.49 -11.86
C LYS A 188 -23.21 16.53 -12.80
N VAL A 189 -21.91 16.44 -13.06
CA VAL A 189 -21.19 17.32 -14.00
C VAL A 189 -20.63 16.57 -15.20
N ALA A 190 -20.34 15.28 -15.02
CA ALA A 190 -19.77 14.40 -16.03
C ALA A 190 -20.20 12.94 -15.76
N ALA A 191 -19.72 12.03 -16.60
CA ALA A 191 -19.87 10.60 -16.41
C ALA A 191 -18.64 9.87 -16.95
N GLY A 192 -18.61 8.56 -16.73
CA GLY A 192 -17.63 7.71 -17.36
C GLY A 192 -17.71 7.74 -18.89
N LEU A 193 -16.61 7.37 -19.54
CA LEU A 193 -16.38 7.44 -20.98
C LEU A 193 -16.64 6.11 -21.70
N GLY A 194 -17.32 5.18 -21.02
CA GLY A 194 -17.84 3.94 -21.59
C GLY A 194 -17.22 2.66 -21.01
N GLY A 195 -16.18 2.75 -20.17
CA GLY A 195 -15.65 1.61 -19.44
C GLY A 195 -16.48 1.18 -18.23
N SER A 196 -16.21 -0.03 -17.74
CA SER A 196 -16.81 -0.53 -16.50
C SER A 196 -16.34 0.27 -15.29
N SER A 197 -17.23 0.45 -14.31
CA SER A 197 -16.96 1.07 -13.00
C SER A 197 -16.11 2.35 -13.07
N PRO A 198 -16.70 3.50 -13.46
CA PRO A 198 -16.02 4.79 -13.34
C PRO A 198 -15.69 5.09 -11.87
N GLU A 199 -14.40 5.12 -11.55
CA GLU A 199 -13.81 5.16 -10.21
C GLU A 199 -12.65 6.17 -10.15
N GLY A 200 -12.11 6.43 -8.97
CA GLY A 200 -10.92 7.28 -8.75
C GLY A 200 -10.94 8.69 -9.38
N PRO A 201 -12.05 9.47 -9.37
CA PRO A 201 -12.05 10.74 -10.07
C PRO A 201 -11.28 11.81 -9.30
N HIS A 202 -10.23 12.38 -9.91
CA HIS A 202 -9.53 13.55 -9.39
C HIS A 202 -9.86 14.80 -10.20
N PHE A 203 -9.97 15.92 -9.49
CA PHE A 203 -10.31 17.21 -10.04
C PHE A 203 -9.10 18.13 -10.09
N TYR A 204 -8.86 18.81 -11.20
CA TYR A 204 -7.74 19.73 -11.34
C TYR A 204 -8.13 20.97 -12.13
N LYS A 205 -7.48 22.11 -11.85
CA LYS A 205 -7.50 23.28 -12.75
C LYS A 205 -6.12 23.49 -13.33
N MET A 206 -6.01 23.34 -14.65
CA MET A 206 -4.74 23.44 -15.38
C MET A 206 -4.93 24.33 -16.61
N GLY A 207 -4.19 25.44 -16.66
CA GLY A 207 -4.42 26.47 -17.68
C GLY A 207 -5.86 27.02 -17.60
N GLU A 208 -6.55 27.02 -18.73
CA GLU A 208 -7.92 27.54 -18.85
C GLU A 208 -9.01 26.51 -18.53
N PHE A 209 -8.64 25.26 -18.25
CA PHE A 209 -9.59 24.15 -18.13
C PHE A 209 -9.60 23.52 -16.74
N TYR A 210 -10.77 23.00 -16.40
CA TYR A 210 -10.99 22.06 -15.32
C TYR A 210 -10.96 20.65 -15.90
N TYR A 211 -10.19 19.76 -15.30
CA TYR A 211 -10.03 18.38 -15.72
C TYR A 211 -10.64 17.44 -14.68
N ILE A 212 -11.32 16.41 -15.18
CA ILE A 212 -11.67 15.21 -14.41
C ILE A 212 -10.84 14.07 -15.01
N MET A 213 -9.89 13.57 -14.24
CA MET A 213 -9.15 12.34 -14.54
C MET A 213 -9.74 11.22 -13.69
N SER A 214 -9.96 10.05 -14.26
CA SER A 214 -10.64 8.94 -13.58
C SER A 214 -10.21 7.58 -14.12
N ALA A 215 -10.39 6.55 -13.29
CA ALA A 215 -10.17 5.16 -13.63
C ALA A 215 -11.43 4.50 -14.22
N GLU A 216 -11.24 3.61 -15.18
CA GLU A 216 -12.30 2.73 -15.73
C GLU A 216 -11.74 1.38 -16.18
N GLY A 217 -12.63 0.42 -16.48
CA GLY A 217 -12.29 -0.94 -16.92
C GLY A 217 -12.23 -1.95 -15.78
N GLY A 218 -12.56 -1.53 -14.55
CA GLY A 218 -12.44 -2.33 -13.34
C GLY A 218 -10.98 -2.54 -12.91
N THR A 219 -10.75 -3.50 -12.01
CA THR A 219 -9.44 -3.74 -11.38
C THR A 219 -8.60 -4.80 -12.09
N GLY A 220 -9.02 -5.25 -13.28
CA GLY A 220 -8.38 -6.30 -14.06
C GLY A 220 -7.45 -5.78 -15.16
N TYR A 221 -7.20 -6.59 -16.18
CA TYR A 221 -6.29 -6.26 -17.29
C TYR A 221 -6.78 -5.09 -18.16
N GLU A 222 -8.07 -4.76 -18.11
CA GLU A 222 -8.67 -3.63 -18.85
C GLU A 222 -8.58 -2.29 -18.11
N HIS A 223 -8.03 -2.28 -16.88
CA HIS A 223 -7.89 -1.06 -16.08
C HIS A 223 -7.10 -0.01 -16.85
N ARG A 224 -7.59 1.23 -16.81
CA ARG A 224 -7.02 2.37 -17.52
C ARG A 224 -7.45 3.68 -16.89
N GLU A 225 -6.58 4.67 -17.01
CA GLU A 225 -6.87 6.04 -16.63
C GLU A 225 -7.33 6.83 -17.86
N VAL A 226 -8.42 7.56 -17.72
CA VAL A 226 -8.97 8.42 -18.77
C VAL A 226 -9.15 9.85 -18.24
N ILE A 227 -9.19 10.83 -19.15
CA ILE A 227 -9.37 12.23 -18.77
C ILE A 227 -10.35 12.94 -19.70
N GLN A 228 -11.07 13.90 -19.13
CA GLN A 228 -11.99 14.81 -19.79
C GLN A 228 -11.84 16.21 -19.21
N ARG A 229 -12.17 17.27 -19.96
CA ARG A 229 -12.01 18.66 -19.51
C ARG A 229 -13.19 19.55 -19.85
N SER A 230 -13.30 20.68 -19.16
CA SER A 230 -14.28 21.73 -19.44
C SER A 230 -13.73 23.12 -19.10
N LYS A 231 -14.27 24.17 -19.73
CA LYS A 231 -13.98 25.57 -19.33
C LYS A 231 -14.70 26.00 -18.05
N SER A 232 -15.69 25.21 -17.62
CA SER A 232 -16.46 25.43 -16.39
C SER A 232 -16.30 24.22 -15.48
N PRO A 233 -16.16 24.38 -14.14
CA PRO A 233 -16.12 23.24 -13.23
C PRO A 233 -17.41 22.41 -13.33
N TRP A 234 -18.51 23.03 -13.75
CA TRP A 234 -19.83 22.42 -13.87
C TRP A 234 -20.10 21.76 -15.23
N GLY A 235 -19.09 21.71 -16.12
CA GLY A 235 -19.22 21.11 -17.44
C GLY A 235 -19.90 22.02 -18.48
N PRO A 236 -20.29 21.45 -19.64
CA PRO A 236 -20.12 20.04 -20.00
C PRO A 236 -18.64 19.69 -20.22
N TYR A 237 -18.28 18.44 -19.92
CA TYR A 237 -16.93 17.92 -20.12
C TYR A 237 -16.81 17.22 -21.48
N GLU A 238 -15.68 17.44 -22.16
CA GLU A 238 -15.31 16.75 -23.40
C GLU A 238 -14.16 15.77 -23.14
N PRO A 239 -14.17 14.57 -23.73
CA PRO A 239 -13.13 13.57 -23.53
C PRO A 239 -11.84 13.95 -24.25
N SER A 240 -10.70 13.54 -23.69
CA SER A 240 -9.42 13.61 -24.39
C SER A 240 -9.44 12.76 -25.69
N PRO A 241 -8.98 13.30 -26.83
CA PRO A 241 -8.86 12.54 -28.08
C PRO A 241 -7.73 11.50 -28.05
N VAL A 242 -6.86 11.54 -27.03
CA VAL A 242 -5.68 10.66 -26.88
C VAL A 242 -5.81 9.68 -25.70
N ASN A 243 -7.02 9.54 -25.14
CA ASN A 243 -7.31 8.55 -24.11
C ASN A 243 -6.91 7.11 -24.55
N PRO A 244 -6.47 6.24 -23.62
CA PRO A 244 -6.27 6.50 -22.19
C PRO A 244 -5.00 7.32 -21.89
N VAL A 245 -4.98 8.02 -20.75
CA VAL A 245 -3.80 8.72 -20.22
C VAL A 245 -2.69 7.72 -19.91
N LEU A 246 -3.04 6.66 -19.18
CA LEU A 246 -2.19 5.51 -18.91
C LEU A 246 -2.98 4.20 -18.84
N SER A 247 -2.41 3.13 -19.37
CA SER A 247 -2.91 1.75 -19.28
C SER A 247 -1.89 0.79 -19.88
N ASN A 248 -1.82 -0.42 -19.31
CA ASN A 248 -1.02 -1.52 -19.87
C ASN A 248 -1.88 -2.55 -20.63
N MET A 249 -3.19 -2.29 -20.80
CA MET A 249 -4.16 -3.19 -21.45
C MET A 249 -3.70 -3.70 -22.82
N ASN A 250 -3.07 -2.85 -23.61
CA ASN A 250 -2.62 -3.18 -24.98
C ASN A 250 -1.29 -3.96 -25.03
N CYS A 251 -0.70 -4.27 -23.88
CA CYS A 251 0.59 -4.96 -23.77
C CYS A 251 0.47 -6.15 -22.80
N PRO A 252 -0.23 -7.24 -23.17
CA PRO A 252 -0.44 -8.39 -22.28
C PRO A 252 0.87 -9.10 -21.87
N GLY A 253 1.94 -8.93 -22.64
CA GLY A 253 3.27 -9.45 -22.30
C GLY A 253 4.08 -8.58 -21.35
N HIS A 254 3.59 -7.38 -20.98
CA HIS A 254 4.28 -6.49 -20.06
C HIS A 254 4.22 -7.05 -18.62
N PRO A 255 5.29 -6.97 -17.82
CA PRO A 255 5.32 -7.53 -16.46
C PRO A 255 4.41 -6.79 -15.47
N PHE A 256 3.89 -5.62 -15.85
CA PHE A 256 2.94 -4.84 -15.06
C PHE A 256 1.59 -4.81 -15.75
N GLN A 257 0.54 -5.08 -14.99
CA GLN A 257 -0.84 -5.15 -15.46
C GLN A 257 -1.77 -4.39 -14.51
N ALA A 258 -3.05 -4.26 -14.89
CA ALA A 258 -4.09 -3.54 -14.13
C ALA A 258 -3.69 -2.10 -13.72
N ILE A 259 -2.98 -1.40 -14.60
CA ILE A 259 -2.50 -0.04 -14.38
C ILE A 259 -3.65 0.98 -14.47
N GLY A 260 -3.85 1.78 -13.43
CA GLY A 260 -4.90 2.81 -13.36
C GLY A 260 -4.97 3.48 -11.98
N HIS A 261 -6.07 4.18 -11.69
CA HIS A 261 -6.31 4.90 -10.42
C HIS A 261 -5.16 5.87 -10.10
N ALA A 262 -4.97 6.84 -10.99
CA ALA A 262 -3.82 7.73 -10.96
C ALA A 262 -4.09 9.08 -10.29
N ASP A 263 -3.06 9.68 -9.71
CA ASP A 263 -3.08 11.05 -9.17
C ASP A 263 -1.88 11.84 -9.72
N LEU A 264 -2.12 13.09 -10.12
CA LEU A 264 -1.12 13.93 -10.80
C LEU A 264 -0.36 14.81 -9.81
N VAL A 265 0.93 15.03 -10.09
CA VAL A 265 1.75 16.01 -9.39
C VAL A 265 2.63 16.80 -10.36
N GLN A 266 2.66 18.12 -10.16
CA GLN A 266 3.54 19.02 -10.90
C GLN A 266 4.78 19.38 -10.07
N LEU A 267 5.95 19.26 -10.68
CA LEU A 267 7.24 19.69 -10.12
C LEU A 267 7.43 21.21 -10.24
N LYS A 268 8.42 21.75 -9.50
CA LYS A 268 8.76 23.19 -9.57
C LYS A 268 9.27 23.62 -10.94
N ASP A 269 9.86 22.71 -11.71
CA ASP A 269 10.32 22.97 -13.08
C ASP A 269 9.18 22.93 -14.13
N GLY A 270 7.95 22.65 -13.68
CA GLY A 270 6.75 22.59 -14.51
C GLY A 270 6.46 21.22 -15.12
N SER A 271 7.38 20.24 -15.00
CA SER A 271 7.15 18.88 -15.46
C SER A 271 6.11 18.16 -14.61
N TRP A 272 5.42 17.19 -15.23
CA TRP A 272 4.32 16.46 -14.61
C TRP A 272 4.63 14.98 -14.47
N TRP A 273 4.16 14.42 -13.37
CA TRP A 273 4.27 13.00 -13.04
C TRP A 273 2.92 12.49 -12.57
N ALA A 274 2.67 11.20 -12.78
CA ALA A 274 1.53 10.48 -12.24
C ALA A 274 2.03 9.38 -11.32
N VAL A 275 1.44 9.28 -10.13
CA VAL A 275 1.44 8.03 -9.37
C VAL A 275 0.19 7.24 -9.74
N CYS A 276 0.28 5.92 -9.79
CA CYS A 276 -0.86 5.06 -10.09
C CYS A 276 -0.68 3.68 -9.45
N LEU A 277 -1.75 2.90 -9.37
CA LEU A 277 -1.65 1.51 -8.93
C LEU A 277 -1.40 0.57 -10.10
N GLY A 278 -0.87 -0.62 -9.79
CA GLY A 278 -0.77 -1.74 -10.73
C GLY A 278 -0.46 -3.05 -10.02
N ILE A 279 -0.36 -4.15 -10.77
CA ILE A 279 0.02 -5.47 -10.26
C ILE A 279 1.24 -6.02 -10.99
N ARG A 280 2.04 -6.82 -10.28
CA ARG A 280 3.10 -7.67 -10.84
C ARG A 280 2.64 -9.14 -10.87
N PRO A 281 1.95 -9.61 -11.92
CA PRO A 281 1.49 -10.99 -11.96
C PRO A 281 2.65 -11.98 -12.15
N VAL A 282 2.63 -13.06 -11.38
CA VAL A 282 3.52 -14.21 -11.55
C VAL A 282 3.10 -14.97 -12.81
N ASP A 283 4.05 -15.17 -13.73
CA ASP A 283 3.85 -15.80 -15.04
C ASP A 283 2.67 -15.21 -15.85
N GLY A 284 2.32 -13.95 -15.60
CA GLY A 284 1.18 -13.28 -16.23
C GLY A 284 -0.19 -13.85 -15.84
N LYS A 285 -0.32 -14.52 -14.68
CA LYS A 285 -1.54 -15.25 -14.28
C LYS A 285 -2.17 -14.83 -12.96
N PHE A 286 -1.36 -14.57 -11.94
CA PHE A 286 -1.87 -14.28 -10.60
C PHE A 286 -0.95 -13.34 -9.82
N GLN A 287 -1.49 -12.59 -8.87
CA GLN A 287 -0.73 -11.69 -8.01
C GLN A 287 -1.11 -11.90 -6.54
N HIS A 288 -0.12 -11.91 -5.65
CA HIS A 288 -0.33 -12.11 -4.20
C HIS A 288 0.26 -10.99 -3.34
N LEU A 289 1.11 -10.12 -3.90
CA LEU A 289 1.67 -8.99 -3.15
C LEU A 289 0.64 -7.89 -2.88
N GLY A 290 -0.48 -7.90 -3.62
CA GLY A 290 -1.45 -6.82 -3.68
C GLY A 290 -1.16 -5.87 -4.83
N ARG A 291 -2.03 -4.87 -4.99
CA ARG A 291 -1.78 -3.72 -5.89
C ARG A 291 -0.71 -2.82 -5.26
N GLU A 292 0.23 -2.36 -6.06
CA GLU A 292 1.44 -1.63 -5.66
C GLU A 292 1.45 -0.24 -6.32
N THR A 293 2.29 0.68 -5.84
CA THR A 293 2.36 2.06 -6.36
C THR A 293 3.47 2.23 -7.41
N PHE A 294 3.12 2.79 -8.56
CA PHE A 294 3.99 3.06 -9.71
C PHE A 294 4.13 4.56 -9.95
N LEU A 295 5.18 4.95 -10.68
CA LEU A 295 5.45 6.32 -11.10
C LEU A 295 5.67 6.37 -12.61
N ALA A 296 5.07 7.34 -13.28
CA ALA A 296 5.28 7.58 -14.71
C ALA A 296 5.32 9.08 -15.04
N PRO A 297 6.20 9.51 -15.97
CA PRO A 297 6.22 10.89 -16.45
C PRO A 297 5.02 11.16 -17.36
N VAL A 298 4.42 12.34 -17.20
CA VAL A 298 3.27 12.79 -17.99
C VAL A 298 3.71 13.90 -18.94
N THR A 299 3.40 13.73 -20.22
CA THR A 299 3.65 14.73 -21.26
C THR A 299 2.32 15.36 -21.68
N TRP A 300 2.34 16.67 -21.90
CA TRP A 300 1.21 17.42 -22.41
C TRP A 300 1.40 17.68 -23.89
N ASP A 301 0.37 17.40 -24.70
CA ASP A 301 0.38 17.76 -26.12
C ASP A 301 0.10 19.26 -26.34
N ALA A 302 0.18 19.69 -27.60
CA ALA A 302 -0.03 21.10 -27.98
C ALA A 302 -1.46 21.60 -27.70
N ASP A 303 -2.43 20.69 -27.62
CA ASP A 303 -3.84 21.02 -27.37
C ASP A 303 -4.17 20.95 -25.87
N GLY A 304 -3.20 20.65 -25.02
CA GLY A 304 -3.32 20.60 -23.57
C GLY A 304 -3.94 19.30 -23.06
N TRP A 305 -3.60 18.16 -23.64
CA TRP A 305 -4.00 16.84 -23.13
C TRP A 305 -2.80 16.05 -22.58
N PRO A 306 -2.93 15.44 -21.39
CA PRO A 306 -1.85 14.65 -20.80
C PRO A 306 -1.86 13.21 -21.31
N LYS A 307 -0.67 12.63 -21.48
CA LYS A 307 -0.46 11.20 -21.74
C LYS A 307 0.87 10.72 -21.17
N VAL A 308 0.90 9.48 -20.68
CA VAL A 308 2.16 8.79 -20.34
C VAL A 308 2.80 8.24 -21.62
N GLY A 309 4.04 8.65 -21.90
CA GLY A 309 4.75 8.22 -23.11
C GLY A 309 3.97 8.51 -24.40
N LYS A 310 4.09 7.63 -25.41
CA LYS A 310 3.33 7.73 -26.67
C LYS A 310 2.07 6.88 -26.68
N ASP A 311 2.04 5.81 -25.89
CA ASP A 311 1.03 4.75 -25.92
C ASP A 311 0.26 4.59 -24.61
N GLY A 312 0.65 5.30 -23.54
CA GLY A 312 0.04 5.18 -22.22
C GLY A 312 0.64 4.07 -21.35
N VAL A 313 1.62 3.31 -21.85
CA VAL A 313 2.15 2.16 -21.12
C VAL A 313 3.12 2.61 -20.02
N VAL A 314 2.84 2.19 -18.79
CA VAL A 314 3.73 2.40 -17.64
C VAL A 314 4.85 1.35 -17.68
N GLN A 315 6.09 1.84 -17.82
CA GLN A 315 7.29 1.06 -18.07
C GLN A 315 7.99 0.61 -16.78
N GLU A 316 8.83 -0.44 -16.91
CA GLU A 316 9.71 -0.93 -15.84
C GLU A 316 10.68 0.11 -15.29
N THR A 317 11.23 0.94 -16.18
CA THR A 317 12.22 1.96 -15.83
C THR A 317 11.94 3.23 -16.59
N TYR A 318 12.15 4.37 -15.93
CA TYR A 318 12.14 5.68 -16.57
C TYR A 318 13.42 6.44 -16.19
N PRO A 319 13.77 7.47 -16.97
CA PRO A 319 14.68 8.51 -16.48
C PRO A 319 14.23 9.06 -15.13
N PHE A 320 15.21 9.36 -14.28
CA PHE A 320 14.97 9.95 -12.97
C PHE A 320 14.25 11.31 -13.12
N PRO A 321 13.30 11.66 -12.22
CA PRO A 321 12.73 13.00 -12.17
C PRO A 321 13.81 14.07 -12.11
N ASN A 322 13.53 15.27 -12.61
CA ASN A 322 14.46 16.40 -12.54
C ASN A 322 14.50 16.99 -11.12
N LEU A 323 14.90 16.15 -10.16
CA LEU A 323 15.01 16.39 -8.74
C LEU A 323 16.33 15.77 -8.26
N PRO A 324 17.01 16.38 -7.28
CA PRO A 324 18.14 15.73 -6.64
C PRO A 324 17.71 14.42 -5.97
N SER A 325 18.42 13.33 -6.26
CA SER A 325 18.20 12.05 -5.59
C SER A 325 18.37 12.19 -4.07
N HIS A 326 17.43 11.61 -3.33
CA HIS A 326 17.40 11.63 -1.87
C HIS A 326 17.00 10.26 -1.31
N VAL A 327 18.00 9.40 -1.12
CA VAL A 327 17.81 8.05 -0.57
C VAL A 327 17.71 8.11 0.96
N TRP A 328 16.64 7.55 1.53
CA TRP A 328 16.48 7.40 2.97
C TRP A 328 17.39 6.33 3.56
N ALA A 329 17.69 6.42 4.86
CA ALA A 329 18.37 5.35 5.58
C ALA A 329 17.57 4.05 5.45
N LYS A 330 18.26 2.96 5.06
CA LYS A 330 17.64 1.64 4.96
C LYS A 330 17.15 1.20 6.33
N GLN A 331 15.92 0.70 6.38
CA GLN A 331 15.42 0.03 7.58
C GLN A 331 16.29 -1.20 7.88
N PRO A 332 16.59 -1.50 9.16
CA PRO A 332 17.30 -2.70 9.52
C PRO A 332 16.47 -3.93 9.13
N VAL A 333 17.16 -5.03 8.80
CA VAL A 333 16.49 -6.32 8.55
C VAL A 333 15.78 -6.81 9.81
N ARG A 334 16.41 -6.61 10.97
CA ARG A 334 15.91 -7.04 12.26
C ARG A 334 15.18 -5.92 12.97
N ASP A 335 14.01 -6.23 13.50
CA ASP A 335 13.40 -5.52 14.62
C ASP A 335 13.67 -6.32 15.89
N ASP A 336 14.46 -5.74 16.80
CA ASP A 336 14.84 -6.35 18.09
C ASP A 336 13.80 -6.07 19.19
N PHE A 337 12.74 -5.30 18.89
CA PHE A 337 11.68 -4.96 19.85
C PHE A 337 12.20 -4.38 21.18
N ASP A 338 13.29 -3.61 21.10
CA ASP A 338 13.99 -2.98 22.21
C ASP A 338 13.61 -1.51 22.42
N ALA A 339 12.77 -0.96 21.53
CA ALA A 339 12.14 0.35 21.67
C ALA A 339 10.79 0.28 22.38
N GLU A 340 10.37 1.38 23.01
CA GLU A 340 9.04 1.48 23.64
C GLU A 340 7.90 1.69 22.62
N THR A 341 8.24 2.07 21.38
CA THR A 341 7.29 2.32 20.30
C THR A 341 7.43 1.26 19.23
N LEU A 342 6.32 0.66 18.84
CA LEU A 342 6.28 -0.30 17.74
C LEU A 342 6.59 0.40 16.42
N GLY A 343 7.46 -0.19 15.59
CA GLY A 343 7.80 0.34 14.26
C GLY A 343 6.56 0.57 13.38
N LEU A 344 6.59 1.59 12.53
CA LEU A 344 5.42 2.02 11.74
C LEU A 344 4.94 0.97 10.73
N ASP A 345 5.80 0.07 10.26
CA ASP A 345 5.41 -0.98 9.31
C ASP A 345 4.50 -2.05 9.94
N TRP A 346 4.45 -2.12 11.27
CA TRP A 346 3.64 -3.09 11.99
C TRP A 346 2.16 -2.73 11.97
N THR A 347 1.37 -3.72 11.60
CA THR A 347 -0.03 -3.59 11.25
C THR A 347 -0.85 -4.65 11.96
N PHE A 348 -1.99 -4.25 12.49
CA PHE A 348 -3.00 -5.05 13.16
C PHE A 348 -4.18 -5.30 12.22
N ILE A 349 -5.00 -6.28 12.58
CA ILE A 349 -6.31 -6.51 11.94
C ILE A 349 -7.36 -5.78 12.77
N ARG A 350 -8.15 -4.90 12.14
CA ARG A 350 -9.19 -4.08 12.77
C ARG A 350 -8.65 -3.29 13.97
N ASN A 351 -9.47 -2.97 14.97
CA ASN A 351 -9.03 -2.14 16.11
C ASN A 351 -8.39 -3.00 17.22
N PRO A 352 -7.06 -2.93 17.42
CA PRO A 352 -6.39 -3.78 18.40
C PRO A 352 -6.67 -3.31 19.83
N ALA A 353 -7.08 -4.24 20.70
CA ALA A 353 -7.05 -3.99 22.13
C ALA A 353 -5.59 -4.00 22.61
N HIS A 354 -5.13 -2.88 23.19
CA HIS A 354 -3.77 -2.77 23.75
C HIS A 354 -3.46 -3.87 24.78
N SER A 355 -4.46 -4.50 25.40
CA SER A 355 -4.26 -5.55 26.39
C SER A 355 -3.60 -6.82 25.84
N PHE A 356 -3.65 -7.10 24.53
CA PHE A 356 -3.07 -8.33 23.99
C PHE A 356 -1.60 -8.21 23.58
N TRP A 357 -1.02 -7.02 23.54
CA TRP A 357 0.36 -6.83 23.11
C TRP A 357 1.12 -5.85 24.01
N SER A 358 2.42 -6.04 24.17
CA SER A 358 3.26 -5.14 24.97
C SER A 358 4.73 -5.24 24.56
N LEU A 359 5.41 -4.09 24.53
CA LEU A 359 6.88 -4.00 24.46
C LEU A 359 7.51 -3.77 25.85
N THR A 360 6.69 -3.58 26.88
CA THR A 360 7.13 -3.15 28.23
C THR A 360 7.02 -4.25 29.29
N GLU A 361 6.08 -5.20 29.14
CA GLU A 361 5.92 -6.31 30.08
C GLU A 361 7.11 -7.29 30.08
N LYS A 362 7.85 -7.34 28.98
CA LYS A 362 9.13 -8.05 28.86
C LYS A 362 10.05 -7.23 27.92
N PRO A 363 10.83 -6.28 28.45
CA PRO A 363 11.71 -5.44 27.64
C PRO A 363 12.65 -6.25 26.75
N GLY A 364 12.87 -5.78 25.51
CA GLY A 364 13.62 -6.51 24.47
C GLY A 364 12.83 -7.65 23.85
N SER A 365 11.49 -7.60 23.89
CA SER A 365 10.63 -8.56 23.20
C SER A 365 9.25 -7.96 22.96
N LEU A 366 8.64 -8.33 21.85
CA LEU A 366 7.21 -8.15 21.63
C LEU A 366 6.45 -9.31 22.27
N ARG A 367 5.74 -9.01 23.37
CA ARG A 367 4.84 -9.96 24.02
C ARG A 367 3.47 -9.94 23.34
N LEU A 368 3.00 -11.11 22.88
CA LEU A 368 1.64 -11.34 22.41
C LEU A 368 0.88 -12.29 23.35
N LYS A 369 -0.32 -11.89 23.76
CA LYS A 369 -1.24 -12.68 24.59
C LYS A 369 -2.38 -13.17 23.71
N GLY A 370 -2.33 -14.43 23.28
CA GLY A 370 -3.39 -15.03 22.49
C GLY A 370 -4.72 -14.99 23.23
N THR A 371 -5.74 -14.40 22.61
CA THR A 371 -7.10 -14.37 23.15
C THR A 371 -7.94 -15.52 22.58
N ALA A 372 -9.23 -15.55 22.93
CA ALA A 372 -10.19 -16.44 22.28
C ALA A 372 -10.37 -16.14 20.77
N ILE A 373 -9.97 -14.95 20.33
CA ILE A 373 -10.18 -14.47 18.97
C ILE A 373 -9.20 -15.13 18.01
N ASN A 374 -9.73 -15.64 16.90
CA ASN A 374 -9.00 -16.07 15.72
C ASN A 374 -9.61 -15.40 14.47
N PHE A 375 -9.18 -15.77 13.28
CA PHE A 375 -9.61 -15.12 12.03
C PHE A 375 -11.08 -15.36 11.65
N THR A 376 -11.79 -16.31 12.28
CA THR A 376 -13.19 -16.61 11.90
C THR A 376 -14.20 -15.54 12.34
N MET A 377 -13.77 -14.62 13.21
CA MET A 377 -14.58 -13.50 13.69
C MET A 377 -14.12 -12.18 13.06
N ASN A 378 -15.07 -11.30 12.73
CA ASN A 378 -14.77 -9.94 12.25
C ASN A 378 -14.35 -9.00 13.41
N ASP A 379 -13.32 -9.40 14.16
CA ASP A 379 -12.76 -8.73 15.34
C ASP A 379 -11.24 -8.54 15.14
N SER A 380 -10.51 -8.19 16.20
CA SER A 380 -9.07 -7.99 16.21
C SER A 380 -8.37 -9.16 16.91
N PRO A 381 -7.94 -10.21 16.18
CA PRO A 381 -7.10 -11.26 16.74
C PRO A 381 -5.76 -10.68 17.20
N SER A 382 -5.05 -11.41 18.08
CA SER A 382 -3.71 -11.04 18.54
C SER A 382 -2.68 -11.31 17.42
N PHE A 383 -2.73 -10.47 16.40
CA PHE A 383 -1.93 -10.51 15.18
C PHE A 383 -1.23 -9.16 14.99
N ILE A 384 0.07 -9.21 14.69
CA ILE A 384 0.88 -8.05 14.32
C ILE A 384 1.76 -8.46 13.15
N GLY A 385 1.49 -7.90 11.97
CA GLY A 385 2.17 -8.26 10.73
C GLY A 385 2.64 -7.07 9.92
N ARG A 386 3.32 -7.35 8.82
CA ARG A 386 3.73 -6.34 7.83
C ARG A 386 3.48 -6.86 6.42
N ARG A 387 3.36 -5.93 5.47
CA ARG A 387 3.12 -6.21 4.06
C ARG A 387 4.25 -7.07 3.49
N GLN A 388 3.91 -8.04 2.65
CA GLN A 388 4.90 -8.72 1.84
C GLN A 388 5.41 -7.78 0.73
N ALA A 389 6.60 -7.20 0.91
CA ALA A 389 7.14 -6.17 0.02
C ALA A 389 7.96 -6.71 -1.18
N ALA A 390 8.17 -8.01 -1.28
CA ALA A 390 8.96 -8.64 -2.36
C ALA A 390 8.46 -10.05 -2.67
N PHE A 391 8.75 -10.54 -3.88
CA PHE A 391 8.53 -11.96 -4.21
C PHE A 391 9.53 -12.86 -3.50
N ASN A 392 10.82 -12.50 -3.58
CA ASN A 392 11.89 -13.23 -2.93
C ASN A 392 12.17 -12.58 -1.57
N LEU A 393 11.91 -13.30 -0.49
CA LEU A 393 12.16 -12.81 0.86
C LEU A 393 12.43 -13.93 1.85
N THR A 394 13.01 -13.55 2.99
CA THR A 394 12.99 -14.37 4.22
C THR A 394 12.42 -13.55 5.36
N ALA A 395 11.42 -14.10 6.03
CA ALA A 395 10.85 -13.59 7.27
C ALA A 395 11.06 -14.62 8.37
N SER A 396 11.67 -14.25 9.50
CA SER A 396 11.86 -15.19 10.60
C SER A 396 11.75 -14.51 11.95
N ALA A 397 11.34 -15.25 12.97
CA ALA A 397 11.23 -14.72 14.32
C ALA A 397 11.65 -15.75 15.34
N LYS A 398 12.30 -15.29 16.41
CA LYS A 398 12.59 -16.11 17.58
C LYS A 398 11.48 -15.93 18.60
N VAL A 399 10.83 -17.02 18.97
CA VAL A 399 9.66 -17.02 19.85
C VAL A 399 9.85 -17.97 21.03
N SER A 400 9.45 -17.50 22.21
CA SER A 400 9.28 -18.30 23.42
C SER A 400 7.79 -18.47 23.72
N PHE A 401 7.30 -19.70 23.63
CA PHE A 401 5.89 -20.02 23.88
C PHE A 401 5.74 -21.46 24.37
N ILE A 402 4.98 -21.64 25.46
CA ILE A 402 4.72 -22.94 26.08
C ILE A 402 3.19 -23.15 26.15
N PRO A 403 2.61 -23.91 25.21
CA PRO A 403 1.18 -24.24 25.26
C PRO A 403 0.90 -25.29 26.35
N LYS A 404 -0.19 -25.11 27.09
CA LYS A 404 -0.65 -26.02 28.15
C LYS A 404 -1.72 -27.00 27.65
N VAL A 405 -2.53 -26.59 26.69
CA VAL A 405 -3.63 -27.37 26.09
C VAL A 405 -3.62 -27.23 24.56
N GLU A 406 -4.32 -28.11 23.84
CA GLU A 406 -4.19 -28.25 22.38
C GLU A 406 -4.78 -27.10 21.57
N ASN A 407 -5.70 -26.31 22.12
CA ASN A 407 -6.29 -25.15 21.45
C ASN A 407 -5.37 -23.92 21.44
N GLU A 408 -4.30 -23.92 22.24
CA GLU A 408 -3.37 -22.82 22.36
C GLU A 408 -2.29 -22.88 21.29
N GLU A 409 -2.09 -21.76 20.60
CA GLU A 409 -1.11 -21.65 19.53
C GLU A 409 -0.53 -20.24 19.42
N ALA A 410 0.74 -20.17 18.98
CA ALA A 410 1.41 -18.92 18.63
C ALA A 410 2.57 -19.15 17.66
N GLY A 411 2.85 -18.19 16.79
CA GLY A 411 3.92 -18.29 15.80
C GLY A 411 3.81 -17.26 14.68
N LEU A 412 4.09 -17.68 13.45
CA LEU A 412 4.04 -16.85 12.25
C LEU A 412 2.89 -17.25 11.34
N VAL A 413 2.29 -16.27 10.66
CA VAL A 413 1.19 -16.47 9.71
C VAL A 413 1.50 -15.74 8.40
N VAL A 414 1.26 -16.41 7.26
CA VAL A 414 1.10 -15.81 5.94
C VAL A 414 -0.39 -15.64 5.69
N ARG A 415 -0.88 -14.39 5.70
CA ARG A 415 -2.31 -14.07 5.62
C ARG A 415 -2.63 -13.37 4.31
N ALA A 416 -3.63 -13.87 3.57
CA ALA A 416 -4.31 -13.10 2.53
C ALA A 416 -5.59 -12.45 3.08
N ASP A 417 -6.45 -13.24 3.73
CA ASP A 417 -7.69 -12.80 4.36
C ASP A 417 -8.08 -13.72 5.54
N ASP A 418 -9.29 -13.56 6.08
CA ASP A 418 -9.82 -14.35 7.21
C ASP A 418 -9.99 -15.85 6.90
N LYS A 419 -10.05 -16.23 5.62
CA LYS A 419 -10.40 -17.59 5.15
C LYS A 419 -9.24 -18.28 4.41
N ASN A 420 -8.17 -17.57 4.10
CA ASN A 420 -7.05 -18.02 3.31
C ASN A 420 -5.73 -17.57 3.95
N HIS A 421 -5.10 -18.49 4.66
CA HIS A 421 -3.86 -18.24 5.40
C HIS A 421 -3.06 -19.52 5.67
N TYR A 422 -1.75 -19.37 5.83
CA TYR A 422 -0.83 -20.44 6.21
C TYR A 422 -0.22 -20.13 7.57
N ASP A 423 -0.36 -21.07 8.50
CA ASP A 423 0.01 -20.88 9.89
C ASP A 423 1.21 -21.77 10.24
N LEU A 424 2.35 -21.15 10.58
CA LEU A 424 3.51 -21.82 11.13
C LEU A 424 3.57 -21.53 12.64
N LEU A 425 3.00 -22.44 13.44
CA LEU A 425 2.70 -22.20 14.85
C LEU A 425 3.37 -23.23 15.76
N ILE A 426 3.55 -22.86 17.02
CA ILE A 426 3.85 -23.76 18.13
C ILE A 426 2.54 -24.03 18.86
N THR A 427 2.22 -25.30 19.07
CA THR A 427 1.02 -25.75 19.80
C THR A 427 1.33 -26.99 20.63
N LYS A 428 0.31 -27.58 21.27
CA LYS A 428 0.40 -28.85 21.98
C LYS A 428 -0.41 -29.91 21.25
N ARG A 429 0.16 -31.10 21.07
CA ARG A 429 -0.53 -32.25 20.47
C ARG A 429 -0.15 -33.52 21.20
N ASN A 430 -1.14 -34.33 21.61
CA ASN A 430 -0.90 -35.61 22.30
C ASN A 430 0.04 -35.48 23.51
N GLY A 431 -0.06 -34.37 24.24
CA GLY A 431 0.79 -34.09 25.41
C GLY A 431 2.17 -33.48 25.11
N GLN A 432 2.58 -33.38 23.84
CA GLN A 432 3.89 -32.85 23.44
C GLN A 432 3.78 -31.42 22.87
N ARG A 433 4.84 -30.63 23.06
CA ARG A 433 5.00 -29.33 22.39
C ARG A 433 5.45 -29.58 20.96
N THR A 434 4.81 -28.92 20.00
CA THR A 434 4.91 -29.31 18.59
C THR A 434 4.88 -28.08 17.70
N ALA A 435 5.74 -28.03 16.69
CA ALA A 435 5.61 -27.10 15.59
C ALA A 435 4.60 -27.64 14.58
N MET A 436 3.75 -26.76 14.06
CA MET A 436 2.66 -27.08 13.16
C MET A 436 2.70 -26.14 11.96
N LEU A 437 2.63 -26.71 10.76
CA LEU A 437 2.24 -26.00 9.55
C LEU A 437 0.80 -26.36 9.23
N ARG A 438 -0.13 -25.41 9.35
CA ARG A 438 -1.54 -25.58 9.00
C ARG A 438 -1.88 -24.71 7.80
N LYS A 439 -2.54 -25.29 6.80
CA LYS A 439 -2.99 -24.55 5.60
C LYS A 439 -4.50 -24.42 5.64
N THR A 440 -4.99 -23.20 5.73
CA THR A 440 -6.42 -22.89 5.67
C THR A 440 -6.72 -22.21 4.34
N LEU A 441 -7.58 -22.82 3.53
CA LEU A 441 -8.03 -22.27 2.25
C LEU A 441 -9.54 -22.39 2.18
N LYS A 442 -10.21 -21.31 1.75
CA LYS A 442 -11.68 -21.25 1.67
C LYS A 442 -12.35 -21.66 2.98
N ASP A 443 -11.82 -21.15 4.10
CA ASP A 443 -12.33 -21.38 5.45
C ASP A 443 -12.27 -22.85 5.90
N LYS A 444 -11.38 -23.64 5.29
CA LYS A 444 -11.18 -25.05 5.61
C LYS A 444 -9.71 -25.37 5.77
N VAL A 445 -9.37 -26.12 6.80
CA VAL A 445 -8.04 -26.71 6.95
C VAL A 445 -7.88 -27.80 5.90
N VAL A 446 -6.97 -27.61 4.94
CA VAL A 446 -6.74 -28.54 3.83
C VAL A 446 -5.52 -29.43 4.05
N ASP A 447 -4.59 -29.03 4.92
CA ASP A 447 -3.38 -29.77 5.24
C ASP A 447 -2.86 -29.37 6.63
N THR A 448 -2.24 -30.31 7.32
CA THR A 448 -1.56 -30.04 8.60
C THR A 448 -0.38 -30.97 8.81
N ILE A 449 0.80 -30.37 8.99
CA ILE A 449 2.06 -31.08 9.20
C ILE A 449 2.59 -30.74 10.59
N TYR A 450 3.12 -31.72 11.30
CA TYR A 450 3.57 -31.58 12.68
C TYR A 450 5.01 -32.05 12.84
N LYS A 451 5.75 -31.39 13.73
CA LYS A 451 7.07 -31.82 14.18
C LYS A 451 7.22 -31.59 15.68
N GLU A 452 7.62 -32.63 16.41
CA GLU A 452 7.88 -32.54 17.85
C GLU A 452 8.99 -31.53 18.15
N LEU A 453 8.80 -30.74 19.19
CA LEU A 453 9.77 -29.79 19.72
C LEU A 453 10.24 -30.22 21.10
N PRO A 454 11.43 -29.76 21.54
CA PRO A 454 11.79 -29.81 22.95
C PRO A 454 10.70 -29.17 23.82
N ALA A 455 10.46 -29.74 25.00
CA ALA A 455 9.38 -29.32 25.89
C ALA A 455 9.47 -27.85 26.33
N THR A 456 10.67 -27.27 26.33
CA THR A 456 10.96 -25.87 26.67
C THR A 456 12.02 -25.30 25.72
N GLY A 457 12.29 -24.00 25.84
CA GLY A 457 13.30 -23.30 25.05
C GLY A 457 12.74 -22.59 23.83
N ASP A 458 13.52 -21.63 23.35
CA ASP A 458 13.17 -20.77 22.24
C ASP A 458 13.21 -21.52 20.92
N VAL A 459 12.35 -21.08 19.98
CA VAL A 459 12.23 -21.65 18.65
C VAL A 459 12.36 -20.50 17.65
N ILE A 460 13.11 -20.72 16.58
CA ILE A 460 13.11 -19.82 15.42
C ILE A 460 12.16 -20.41 14.38
N LEU A 461 11.15 -19.64 14.02
CA LEU A 461 10.21 -19.93 12.94
C LEU A 461 10.64 -19.09 11.74
N SER A 462 10.71 -19.69 10.55
CA SER A 462 11.18 -19.03 9.33
C SER A 462 10.26 -19.35 8.15
N ILE A 463 9.99 -18.34 7.35
CA ILE A 463 9.22 -18.38 6.11
C ILE A 463 10.12 -17.79 5.02
N THR A 464 10.53 -18.62 4.07
CA THR A 464 11.23 -18.16 2.86
C THR A 464 10.26 -18.16 1.69
N ALA A 465 10.16 -17.06 0.97
CA ALA A 465 9.29 -16.92 -0.19
C ALA A 465 10.07 -16.78 -1.49
N THR A 466 9.45 -17.27 -2.55
CA THR A 466 9.78 -17.04 -3.95
C THR A 466 8.51 -16.56 -4.66
N LYS A 467 8.58 -16.26 -5.96
CA LYS A 467 7.38 -15.94 -6.77
C LYS A 467 6.26 -16.98 -6.65
N THR A 468 6.57 -18.26 -6.51
CA THR A 468 5.60 -19.36 -6.65
C THR A 468 5.36 -20.15 -5.37
N ALA A 469 6.24 -20.06 -4.37
CA ALA A 469 6.15 -20.89 -3.18
C ALA A 469 6.67 -20.19 -1.91
N TYR A 470 6.04 -20.55 -0.79
CA TYR A 470 6.55 -20.38 0.56
C TYR A 470 7.13 -21.71 1.06
N THR A 471 8.28 -21.64 1.71
CA THR A 471 8.92 -22.74 2.44
C THR A 471 8.94 -22.40 3.92
N PHE A 472 8.47 -23.33 4.75
CA PHE A 472 8.31 -23.14 6.19
C PHE A 472 9.33 -23.97 6.95
N GLU A 473 10.10 -23.31 7.81
CA GLU A 473 11.25 -23.90 8.50
C GLU A 473 11.16 -23.62 10.00
N VAL A 474 11.65 -24.58 10.78
CA VAL A 474 11.69 -24.49 12.24
C VAL A 474 13.08 -24.86 12.73
N LYS A 475 13.59 -24.09 13.68
CA LYS A 475 14.85 -24.37 14.37
C LYS A 475 14.64 -24.36 15.87
N ALA A 476 14.91 -25.50 16.51
CA ALA A 476 14.96 -25.65 17.96
C ALA A 476 16.31 -26.28 18.36
N GLY A 477 17.09 -25.59 19.18
CA GLY A 477 18.49 -25.96 19.43
C GLY A 477 19.37 -25.76 18.20
N HIS A 478 20.07 -26.82 17.75
CA HIS A 478 21.01 -26.75 16.63
C HIS A 478 20.45 -27.22 15.28
N ALA A 479 19.33 -27.93 15.26
CA ALA A 479 18.76 -28.49 14.04
C ALA A 479 17.78 -27.51 13.37
N VAL A 480 17.92 -27.32 12.06
CA VAL A 480 16.95 -26.63 11.20
C VAL A 480 16.21 -27.70 10.41
N GLU A 481 14.89 -27.63 10.38
CA GLU A 481 14.06 -28.56 9.64
C GLU A 481 13.03 -27.84 8.78
N VAL A 482 12.87 -28.29 7.54
CA VAL A 482 11.79 -27.86 6.65
C VAL A 482 10.53 -28.63 7.01
N LEU A 483 9.49 -27.91 7.43
CA LEU A 483 8.21 -28.51 7.82
C LEU A 483 7.29 -28.73 6.61
N GLY A 484 7.38 -27.87 5.60
CA GLY A 484 6.62 -28.03 4.36
C GLY A 484 6.68 -26.80 3.46
N MET A 485 5.90 -26.86 2.37
CA MET A 485 5.76 -25.78 1.40
C MET A 485 4.28 -25.49 1.12
N ALA A 486 3.99 -24.27 0.68
CA ALA A 486 2.68 -23.85 0.19
C ALA A 486 2.82 -22.93 -1.04
N SER A 487 1.80 -22.89 -1.88
CA SER A 487 1.80 -22.10 -3.12
C SER A 487 1.48 -20.63 -2.85
N THR A 488 2.14 -19.70 -3.53
CA THR A 488 1.71 -18.29 -3.51
C THR A 488 0.40 -18.08 -4.28
N ARG A 489 0.07 -18.98 -5.22
CA ARG A 489 -1.15 -18.90 -6.03
C ARG A 489 -2.41 -19.04 -5.20
N ASP A 490 -2.45 -19.93 -4.20
CA ASP A 490 -3.71 -20.20 -3.49
C ASP A 490 -4.10 -19.04 -2.54
N VAL A 491 -3.17 -18.13 -2.28
CA VAL A 491 -3.36 -16.87 -1.53
C VAL A 491 -3.29 -15.63 -2.44
N SER A 492 -3.40 -15.82 -3.76
CA SER A 492 -3.44 -14.74 -4.75
C SER A 492 -4.83 -14.14 -4.88
N ASN A 493 -4.90 -12.88 -5.31
CA ASN A 493 -6.15 -12.16 -5.49
C ASN A 493 -7.10 -12.85 -6.48
N GLU A 494 -6.57 -13.44 -7.56
CA GLU A 494 -7.35 -14.16 -8.56
C GLU A 494 -8.01 -15.43 -7.99
N VAL A 495 -7.55 -15.94 -6.85
CA VAL A 495 -8.13 -17.09 -6.15
C VAL A 495 -9.00 -16.66 -4.98
N VAL A 496 -8.56 -15.70 -4.17
CA VAL A 496 -9.22 -15.31 -2.91
C VAL A 496 -10.21 -14.15 -3.07
N GLY A 497 -10.02 -13.31 -4.08
CA GLY A 497 -10.80 -12.09 -4.31
C GLY A 497 -10.38 -10.92 -3.42
N GLY A 498 -11.25 -9.92 -3.32
CA GLY A 498 -11.04 -8.73 -2.51
C GLY A 498 -9.99 -7.76 -3.08
N PHE A 499 -9.44 -6.89 -2.23
CA PHE A 499 -8.62 -5.75 -2.66
C PHE A 499 -7.24 -5.66 -1.97
N THR A 500 -6.91 -6.66 -1.15
CA THR A 500 -5.68 -6.71 -0.34
C THR A 500 -4.58 -7.56 -0.99
N GLY A 501 -3.40 -7.53 -0.36
CA GLY A 501 -2.28 -8.42 -0.64
C GLY A 501 -1.82 -9.15 0.62
N VAL A 502 -0.82 -10.02 0.49
CA VAL A 502 -0.32 -10.85 1.59
C VAL A 502 0.38 -10.02 2.68
N PHE A 503 0.07 -10.35 3.93
CA PHE A 503 0.81 -9.95 5.12
C PHE A 503 1.52 -11.15 5.74
N ILE A 504 2.71 -10.93 6.29
CA ILE A 504 3.43 -11.90 7.12
C ILE A 504 3.53 -11.32 8.52
N GLY A 505 3.08 -12.07 9.52
CA GLY A 505 2.99 -11.54 10.88
C GLY A 505 3.07 -12.57 11.99
N MET A 506 3.33 -12.03 13.19
CA MET A 506 3.29 -12.77 14.44
C MET A 506 1.83 -12.91 14.89
N TYR A 507 1.51 -14.07 15.46
CA TYR A 507 0.15 -14.44 15.82
C TYR A 507 0.11 -15.24 17.13
N ALA A 508 -0.96 -15.06 17.91
CA ALA A 508 -1.30 -15.93 19.02
C ALA A 508 -2.83 -16.05 19.17
N SER A 509 -3.33 -17.24 19.46
CA SER A 509 -4.75 -17.47 19.77
C SER A 509 -4.92 -18.73 20.61
N GLY A 510 -5.90 -18.73 21.48
CA GLY A 510 -6.38 -19.92 22.19
C GLY A 510 -7.70 -20.44 21.64
N ASN A 511 -8.12 -20.01 20.45
CA ASN A 511 -9.23 -20.58 19.68
C ASN A 511 -10.49 -20.84 20.51
N GLY A 512 -11.13 -19.78 20.98
CA GLY A 512 -12.29 -19.83 21.87
C GLY A 512 -11.97 -19.68 23.36
N GLN A 513 -10.70 -19.74 23.75
CA GLN A 513 -10.21 -19.41 25.11
C GLN A 513 -8.96 -18.52 25.02
N ALA A 514 -8.59 -17.85 26.11
CA ALA A 514 -7.30 -17.16 26.18
C ALA A 514 -6.16 -18.18 26.31
N ASN A 515 -5.01 -17.91 25.69
CA ASN A 515 -3.78 -18.64 25.97
C ASN A 515 -3.39 -18.44 27.43
N THR A 516 -3.01 -19.53 28.10
CA THR A 516 -2.51 -19.52 29.48
C THR A 516 -1.19 -18.77 29.61
N ASN A 517 -0.29 -18.90 28.63
CA ASN A 517 1.00 -18.23 28.61
C ASN A 517 1.09 -17.25 27.43
N PRO A 518 1.82 -16.12 27.57
CA PRO A 518 2.14 -15.26 26.44
C PRO A 518 3.12 -15.95 25.47
N ALA A 519 3.13 -15.48 24.23
CA ALA A 519 4.18 -15.73 23.26
C ALA A 519 5.09 -14.50 23.21
N ASP A 520 6.36 -14.68 23.57
CA ASP A 520 7.36 -13.61 23.60
C ASP A 520 8.24 -13.72 22.35
N PHE A 521 8.13 -12.75 21.45
CA PHE A 521 8.96 -12.64 20.25
C PHE A 521 10.17 -11.77 20.57
N ASP A 522 11.36 -12.38 20.58
CA ASP A 522 12.64 -11.73 20.90
C ASP A 522 13.05 -10.77 19.78
N TRP A 523 12.87 -11.19 18.52
CA TRP A 523 13.15 -10.38 17.34
C TRP A 523 12.37 -10.88 16.14
N PHE A 524 12.27 -10.04 15.10
CA PHE A 524 11.74 -10.39 13.79
C PHE A 524 12.65 -9.89 12.67
N ASP A 525 13.19 -10.81 11.87
CA ASP A 525 13.96 -10.52 10.65
C ASP A 525 13.03 -10.47 9.43
N PHE A 526 13.19 -9.45 8.58
CA PHE A 526 12.48 -9.30 7.31
C PHE A 526 13.45 -8.82 6.23
N ARG A 527 13.83 -9.72 5.31
CA ARG A 527 14.82 -9.44 4.27
C ARG A 527 14.22 -9.66 2.88
N CYS A 528 14.08 -8.59 2.11
CA CYS A 528 13.72 -8.63 0.69
C CYS A 528 14.96 -8.91 -0.19
N LEU A 529 14.78 -9.67 -1.27
CA LEU A 529 15.84 -10.17 -2.16
C LEU A 529 15.52 -9.96 -3.66
N ASP A 530 14.52 -9.12 -3.98
CA ASP A 530 14.11 -8.79 -5.36
C ASP A 530 15.04 -7.80 -6.08
#